data_AF-A0AAX6SKB5-F1
#
_entry.id   AF-A0AAX6SKB5-F1
#
_cell.length_a   1.000
_cell.length_b   1.000
_cell.length_c   1.000
_cell.angle_alpha   90.00
_cell.angle_beta   90.00
_cell.angle_gamma   90.00
#
_symmetry.space_group_name_H-M   'P 1'
#
loop_
_entity.id
_entity.type
_entity.pdbx_description
1 polymer ?
#
loop_
_entity_poly.entity_id
_entity_poly.type
_entity_poly.pdbx_seq_one_letter_code
_entity_poly.pdbx_strand_id
1 'polypeptide(L)'
;MLSKNYPPFMAHAHLDTPLSALQPLDYEISAFHTLLIKVENEDPLVPDVSYGPSSTATVHITVLDVNEGPVFYPDPMMVTKRENISVGSVLLTVNATDPDSLQHQTIRIPGTQLRYQPPAYLP
;
A
#
# COMPACT_ATOMS: atom_id res chain seq x y z
N MET A 1 18.54 7.01 7.68
CA MET A 1 17.59 7.23 6.56
C MET A 1 16.34 7.83 7.17
N LEU A 2 16.04 9.12 6.94
CA LEU A 2 14.85 9.75 7.52
C LEU A 2 13.62 9.27 6.75
N SER A 3 12.76 8.47 7.40
CA SER A 3 11.39 8.26 6.94
C SER A 3 10.66 9.58 7.07
N LYS A 4 10.53 10.30 5.96
CA LYS A 4 9.58 11.41 5.89
C LYS A 4 8.20 10.78 5.89
N ASN A 5 7.58 10.73 7.08
CA ASN A 5 6.17 10.40 7.25
C ASN A 5 5.36 11.54 6.60
N TYR A 6 5.14 11.43 5.29
CA TYR A 6 4.18 12.26 4.60
C TYR A 6 2.78 11.80 4.99
N PRO A 7 1.85 12.71 5.32
CA PRO A 7 0.47 12.32 5.57
C PRO A 7 -0.11 11.66 4.30
N PRO A 8 -0.93 10.61 4.42
CA PRO A 8 -1.45 9.85 3.27
C PRO A 8 -2.35 10.69 2.34
N PHE A 9 -2.75 11.89 2.77
CA PHE A 9 -3.61 12.80 2.04
C PHE A 9 -2.98 14.20 1.95
N MET A 10 -3.14 14.85 0.81
CA MET A 10 -2.82 16.28 0.63
C MET A 10 -4.04 16.99 0.03
N ALA A 11 -4.31 18.19 0.53
CA ALA A 11 -5.10 19.18 -0.18
C ALA A 11 -4.12 20.15 -0.85
N HIS A 12 -4.24 20.38 -2.15
CA HIS A 12 -3.52 21.47 -2.80
C HIS A 12 -4.21 22.79 -2.43
N ALA A 13 -3.46 23.86 -2.22
CA ALA A 13 -4.04 25.16 -1.85
C ALA A 13 -4.57 25.86 -3.11
N HIS A 14 -5.78 25.52 -3.55
CA HIS A 14 -6.59 26.34 -4.45
C HIS A 14 -8.07 26.10 -4.15
N LEU A 15 -8.93 27.09 -4.36
CA LEU A 15 -10.28 27.17 -3.76
C LEU A 15 -11.23 25.99 -4.04
N ASP A 16 -10.90 25.07 -4.96
CA ASP A 16 -11.79 23.98 -5.38
C ASP A 16 -11.10 22.61 -5.52
N THR A 17 -9.90 22.41 -4.98
CA THR A 17 -9.21 21.12 -5.13
C THR A 17 -9.83 20.03 -4.24
N PRO A 18 -10.26 18.89 -4.81
CA PRO A 18 -10.76 17.78 -4.03
C PRO A 18 -9.63 17.12 -3.24
N LEU A 19 -9.97 16.58 -2.07
CA LEU A 19 -9.07 15.75 -1.28
C LEU A 19 -8.79 14.43 -2.03
N SER A 20 -7.51 14.10 -2.23
CA SER A 20 -7.09 12.85 -2.88
C SER A 20 -6.04 12.12 -2.04
N ALA A 21 -6.06 10.79 -2.07
CA ALA A 21 -5.01 9.97 -1.49
C ALA A 21 -3.72 10.08 -2.31
N LEU A 22 -2.58 10.24 -1.63
CA LEU A 22 -1.26 10.27 -2.26
C LEU A 22 -0.61 8.89 -2.36
N GLN A 23 -1.04 7.98 -1.50
CA GLN A 23 -0.56 6.61 -1.42
C GLN A 23 -1.77 5.67 -1.38
N PRO A 24 -1.59 4.40 -1.78
CA PRO A 24 -2.61 3.39 -1.59
C PRO A 24 -3.04 3.33 -0.12
N LEU A 25 -4.34 3.16 0.11
CA LEU A 25 -4.90 2.88 1.43
C LEU A 25 -4.90 1.38 1.63
N ASP A 26 -4.54 0.95 2.83
CA ASP A 26 -4.40 -0.44 3.22
C ASP A 26 -5.17 -0.61 4.53
N TYR A 27 -6.22 -1.45 4.49
CA TYR A 27 -7.14 -1.64 5.61
C TYR A 27 -6.45 -2.39 6.76
N GLU A 28 -5.68 -3.42 6.42
CA GLU A 28 -4.90 -4.28 7.30
C GLU A 28 -3.86 -3.46 8.09
N ILE A 29 -3.33 -2.39 7.50
CA ILE A 29 -2.45 -1.45 8.19
C ILE A 29 -3.24 -0.45 9.04
N SER A 30 -4.26 0.20 8.46
CA SER A 30 -5.00 1.26 9.15
C SER A 30 -6.39 1.52 8.57
N ALA A 31 -7.42 1.06 9.27
CA ALA A 31 -8.81 1.31 8.90
C ALA A 31 -9.29 2.77 9.11
N PHE A 32 -8.58 3.60 9.88
CA PHE A 32 -9.03 4.94 10.25
C PHE A 32 -7.94 6.00 10.10
N HIS A 33 -8.29 7.14 9.50
CA HIS A 33 -7.42 8.31 9.45
C HIS A 33 -8.17 9.57 9.88
N THR A 34 -7.46 10.46 10.58
CA THR A 34 -7.96 11.76 10.99
C THR A 34 -7.11 12.85 10.35
N LEU A 35 -7.76 13.74 9.60
CA LEU A 35 -7.12 14.90 8.99
C LEU A 35 -7.63 16.18 9.64
N LEU A 36 -6.71 17.05 10.03
CA LEU A 36 -7.01 18.42 10.43
C LEU A 36 -6.69 19.35 9.25
N ILE A 37 -7.72 19.92 8.66
CA ILE A 37 -7.62 20.90 7.59
C ILE A 37 -7.58 22.29 8.23
N LYS A 38 -6.62 23.12 7.86
CA LYS A 38 -6.53 24.52 8.25
C LYS A 38 -6.60 25.39 7.00
N VAL A 39 -7.47 26.39 7.03
CA VAL A 39 -7.62 27.40 5.98
C VAL A 39 -7.21 28.73 6.57
N GLU A 40 -6.31 29.44 5.89
CA GLU A 40 -5.84 30.77 6.27
C GLU A 40 -6.25 31.76 5.17
N ASN A 41 -6.56 32.99 5.55
CA ASN A 41 -6.77 34.05 4.56
C ASN A 41 -5.40 34.58 4.15
N GLU A 42 -5.13 34.67 2.85
CA GLU A 42 -3.89 35.25 2.35
C GLU A 42 -3.78 36.76 2.65
N ASP A 43 -4.92 37.46 2.56
CA ASP A 43 -5.04 38.91 2.83
C ASP A 43 -6.11 39.22 3.89
N PRO A 44 -5.99 40.32 4.64
CA PRO A 44 -7.04 40.81 5.53
C PRO A 44 -8.31 41.13 4.72
N LEU A 45 -9.44 40.53 5.12
CA LEU A 45 -10.72 40.75 4.44
C LEU A 45 -11.23 42.19 4.60
N VAL A 46 -10.88 42.85 5.72
CA VAL A 46 -11.21 44.25 6.02
C VAL A 46 -10.01 44.91 6.73
N PRO A 47 -9.56 46.11 6.30
CA PRO A 47 -8.53 46.86 6.99
C PRO A 47 -8.94 47.20 8.44
N ASP A 48 -7.98 47.20 9.38
CA ASP A 48 -8.15 47.55 10.80
C ASP A 48 -9.12 46.68 11.63
N VAL A 49 -9.51 45.49 11.12
CA VAL A 49 -10.26 44.50 11.89
C VAL A 49 -9.39 43.27 12.14
N SER A 50 -9.22 42.91 13.42
CA SER A 50 -8.54 41.68 13.82
C SER A 50 -9.50 40.50 13.74
N TYR A 51 -9.36 39.67 12.71
CA TYR A 51 -10.02 38.37 12.61
C TYR A 51 -9.10 37.26 13.14
N GLY A 52 -9.68 36.13 13.53
CA GLY A 52 -8.88 34.91 13.71
C GLY A 52 -8.14 34.56 12.41
N PRO A 53 -6.85 34.19 12.46
CA PRO A 53 -6.02 34.05 11.26
C PRO A 53 -6.38 32.81 10.41
N SER A 54 -7.23 31.92 10.93
CA SER A 54 -7.52 30.65 10.29
C SER A 54 -8.82 30.02 10.76
N SER A 55 -9.44 29.23 9.88
CA SER A 55 -10.49 28.27 10.22
C SER A 55 -9.95 26.85 10.14
N THR A 56 -10.51 25.93 10.92
CA THR A 56 -10.14 24.51 10.89
C THR A 56 -11.35 23.61 10.70
N ALA A 57 -11.12 22.46 10.07
CA ALA A 57 -12.11 21.39 9.92
C ALA A 57 -11.44 20.03 10.15
N THR A 58 -12.12 19.14 10.86
CA THR A 58 -11.64 17.77 11.08
C THR A 58 -12.38 16.82 10.15
N VAL A 59 -11.64 16.01 9.40
CA VAL A 59 -12.18 14.98 8.51
C VAL A 59 -11.79 13.61 9.08
N HIS A 60 -12.80 12.77 9.31
CA HIS A 60 -12.61 11.36 9.66
C HIS A 60 -12.79 10.51 8.41
N ILE A 61 -11.78 9.69 8.11
CA ILE A 61 -11.75 8.80 6.96
C ILE A 61 -11.81 7.37 7.47
N THR A 62 -12.72 6.59 6.91
CA THR A 62 -12.83 5.15 7.14
C THR A 62 -12.44 4.43 5.86
N VAL A 63 -11.41 3.60 5.95
CA VAL A 63 -11.01 2.70 4.87
C VAL A 63 -11.96 1.51 4.89
N LEU A 64 -12.50 1.16 3.73
CA LEU A 64 -13.35 -0.01 3.59
C LEU A 64 -12.48 -1.22 3.28
N ASP A 65 -12.72 -2.29 4.02
CA ASP A 65 -12.09 -3.58 3.84
C ASP A 65 -12.50 -4.21 2.51
N VAL A 66 -11.54 -4.79 1.79
CA VAL A 66 -11.73 -5.52 0.54
C VAL A 66 -10.87 -6.77 0.60
N ASN A 67 -11.52 -7.94 0.49
CA ASN A 67 -10.85 -9.24 0.51
C ASN A 67 -9.67 -9.29 -0.46
N GLU A 68 -8.46 -9.37 0.07
CA GLU A 68 -7.24 -9.55 -0.68
C GLU A 68 -6.94 -11.04 -0.88
N GLY A 69 -5.97 -11.33 -1.74
CA GLY A 69 -5.56 -12.70 -2.05
C GLY A 69 -4.23 -13.04 -1.38
N PRO A 70 -3.91 -14.34 -1.21
CA PRO A 70 -2.63 -14.74 -0.65
C PRO A 70 -1.46 -14.31 -1.53
N VAL A 71 -0.47 -13.69 -0.92
CA VAL A 71 0.75 -13.20 -1.57
C VAL A 71 1.90 -14.17 -1.32
N PHE A 72 2.59 -14.56 -2.38
CA PHE A 72 3.78 -15.42 -2.30
C PHE A 72 5.03 -14.59 -1.99
N TYR A 73 5.94 -15.13 -1.17
CA TYR A 73 7.23 -14.48 -0.92
C TYR A 73 8.41 -15.45 -1.08
N PRO A 74 9.45 -15.11 -1.87
CA PRO A 74 9.59 -13.89 -2.69
C PRO A 74 8.74 -13.90 -3.97
N ASP A 75 8.47 -12.75 -4.59
CA ASP A 75 7.82 -12.63 -5.91
C ASP A 75 8.58 -11.62 -6.80
N PRO A 76 9.15 -12.02 -7.97
CA PRO A 76 9.09 -13.34 -8.59
C PRO A 76 9.98 -14.39 -7.91
N MET A 77 9.51 -15.64 -7.86
CA MET A 77 10.30 -16.78 -7.39
C MET A 77 11.23 -17.28 -8.49
N MET A 78 12.54 -17.26 -8.22
CA MET A 78 13.55 -17.82 -9.11
C MET A 78 14.23 -19.03 -8.48
N VAL A 79 14.39 -20.10 -9.26
CA VAL A 79 15.03 -21.35 -8.82
C VAL A 79 16.07 -21.77 -9.84
N THR A 80 17.31 -21.95 -9.39
CA THR A 80 18.41 -22.50 -10.20
C THR A 80 18.84 -23.84 -9.63
N LYS A 81 18.81 -24.89 -10.46
CA LYS A 81 19.25 -26.25 -10.12
C LYS A 81 20.06 -26.84 -11.26
N ARG A 82 20.88 -27.85 -10.95
CA ARG A 82 21.56 -28.66 -11.96
C ARG A 82 20.53 -29.46 -12.76
N GLU A 83 20.80 -29.66 -14.04
CA GLU A 83 19.92 -30.44 -14.92
C GLU A 83 19.75 -31.90 -14.50
N ASN A 84 20.73 -32.49 -13.79
CA ASN A 84 20.71 -33.91 -13.44
C ASN A 84 19.98 -34.26 -12.13
N ILE A 85 19.16 -33.36 -11.58
CA ILE A 85 18.40 -33.68 -10.35
C ILE A 85 17.54 -34.94 -10.54
N SER A 86 17.46 -35.77 -9.50
CA SER A 86 16.69 -37.00 -9.55
C SER A 86 15.18 -36.71 -9.60
N VAL A 87 14.45 -37.61 -10.25
CA VAL A 87 12.99 -37.58 -10.27
C VAL A 87 12.44 -37.64 -8.84
N GLY A 88 11.46 -36.78 -8.54
CA GLY A 88 10.89 -36.64 -7.20
C GLY A 88 11.62 -35.64 -6.30
N SER A 89 12.70 -35.01 -6.77
CA SER A 89 13.34 -33.91 -6.05
C SER A 89 12.41 -32.70 -5.91
N VAL A 90 12.32 -32.15 -4.70
CA VAL A 90 11.60 -30.89 -4.45
C VAL A 90 12.42 -29.73 -5.05
N LEU A 91 11.81 -29.00 -5.99
CA LEU A 91 12.45 -27.85 -6.65
C LEU A 91 12.45 -26.61 -5.75
N LEU A 92 11.31 -26.34 -5.13
CA LEU A 92 11.06 -25.18 -4.29
C LEU A 92 9.92 -25.49 -3.31
N THR A 93 10.09 -25.05 -2.07
CA THR A 93 9.01 -24.92 -1.11
C THR A 93 8.59 -23.45 -1.10
N VAL A 94 7.31 -23.20 -1.35
CA VAL A 94 6.76 -21.84 -1.39
C VAL A 94 5.89 -21.60 -0.16
N ASN A 95 5.89 -20.37 0.32
CA ASN A 95 4.94 -19.91 1.33
C ASN A 95 4.09 -18.79 0.74
N ALA A 96 2.81 -18.78 1.07
CA ALA A 96 1.89 -17.72 0.72
C ALA A 96 1.17 -17.26 1.99
N THR A 97 1.04 -15.94 2.14
CA THR A 97 0.37 -15.33 3.29
C THR A 97 -0.78 -14.50 2.77
N ASP A 98 -1.96 -14.75 3.33
CA ASP A 98 -3.16 -13.93 3.14
C ASP A 98 -3.08 -12.74 4.11
N PRO A 99 -3.12 -11.50 3.61
CA PRO A 99 -2.97 -10.32 4.47
C PRO A 99 -4.23 -10.04 5.28
N ASP A 100 -5.41 -10.52 4.85
CA ASP A 100 -6.68 -10.26 5.50
C ASP A 100 -6.68 -10.80 6.95
N SER A 101 -6.77 -9.87 7.91
CA SER A 101 -6.67 -10.20 9.32
C SER A 101 -8.01 -10.57 9.97
N LEU A 102 -9.12 -10.11 9.37
CA LEU A 102 -10.48 -10.26 9.90
C LEU A 102 -11.34 -11.25 9.10
N GLN A 103 -10.86 -11.71 7.94
CA GLN A 103 -11.59 -12.60 7.06
C GLN A 103 -11.02 -14.02 7.07
N HIS A 104 -11.87 -15.02 7.33
CA HIS A 104 -11.47 -16.42 7.23
C HIS A 104 -11.57 -16.88 5.77
N GLN A 105 -10.42 -17.04 5.11
CA GLN A 105 -10.34 -17.51 3.72
C GLN A 105 -9.92 -18.99 3.64
N THR A 106 -10.49 -19.74 2.68
CA THR A 106 -10.00 -21.08 2.34
C THR A 106 -9.07 -20.97 1.14
N ILE A 107 -7.77 -21.09 1.38
CA ILE A 107 -6.76 -21.01 0.34
C ILE A 107 -6.66 -22.35 -0.40
N ARG A 108 -6.80 -22.32 -1.72
CA ARG A 108 -6.48 -23.46 -2.61
C ARG A 108 -5.39 -23.02 -3.58
N ILE A 109 -4.27 -23.74 -3.60
CA ILE A 109 -3.16 -23.50 -4.52
C ILE A 109 -3.27 -24.50 -5.68
N PRO A 110 -3.84 -24.14 -6.84
CA PRO A 110 -3.78 -24.99 -8.03
C PRO A 110 -2.34 -25.06 -8.56
N GLY A 111 -1.94 -26.22 -9.07
CA GLY A 111 -0.55 -26.59 -9.40
C GLY A 111 0.31 -25.44 -9.93
N THR A 112 1.28 -25.03 -9.13
CA THR A 112 2.19 -23.92 -9.39
C THR A 112 3.05 -24.21 -10.62
N GLN A 113 2.86 -23.46 -11.72
CA GLN A 113 3.79 -23.49 -12.85
C GLN A 113 5.00 -22.60 -12.53
N LEU A 114 6.06 -23.19 -11.95
CA LEU A 114 7.33 -22.50 -11.78
C LEU A 114 8.03 -22.36 -13.14
N ARG A 115 8.44 -21.15 -13.51
CA ARG A 115 9.32 -20.93 -14.67
C ARG A 115 10.73 -21.38 -14.32
N TYR A 116 11.21 -22.45 -14.98
CA TYR A 116 12.61 -22.84 -14.94
C TYR A 116 13.44 -21.93 -15.84
N GLN A 117 14.48 -21.30 -15.29
CA GLN A 117 15.50 -20.57 -16.06
C GLN A 117 16.79 -21.42 -16.09
N PRO A 118 17.20 -21.96 -17.24
CA PRO A 118 18.46 -22.68 -17.35
C PRO A 118 19.66 -21.74 -17.14
N PRO A 119 20.81 -22.23 -16.65
CA PRO A 119 22.05 -21.46 -16.56
C PRO A 119 22.47 -20.94 -17.94
N ALA A 120 22.97 -19.70 -18.01
CA ALA A 120 23.61 -19.19 -19.22
C ALA A 120 24.90 -19.97 -19.46
N TYR A 121 25.01 -20.66 -20.61
CA TYR A 121 26.28 -21.21 -21.07
C TYR A 121 27.18 -20.05 -21.49
N LEU A 122 28.31 -19.87 -20.82
CA LEU A 122 29.43 -19.10 -21.35
C LEU A 122 30.20 -19.99 -22.34
N PRO A 123 30.51 -19.51 -23.55
CA PRO A 123 31.25 -20.26 -24.56
C PRO A 123 32.71 -20.52 -24.16
#